data_AF-A0AB38DWL8-F1
#
_entry.id   AF-A0AB38DWL8-F1
#
_cell.length_a   1.000
_cell.length_b   1.000
_cell.length_c   1.000
_cell.angle_alpha   90.00
_cell.angle_beta   90.00
_cell.angle_gamma   90.00
#
_symmetry.space_group_name_H-M   'P 1'
#
loop_
_entity.id
_entity.type
_entity.pdbx_description
1 polymer ?
#
loop_
_entity_poly.entity_id
_entity_poly.type
_entity_poly.pdbx_seq_one_letter_code
_entity_poly.pdbx_strand_id
1 'polypeptide(L)'
;MDRALENMQNAGLIFMFSVWLQGQMADLIILKNHPHLVPEFIAKPERVPHEFGQLRAKYWEKQFGDVRAEFLAVFAKDVTAEEAADLEHVYHVRNMIGHAHVSIGRDYMLYRPAGEKKEKAIVSALNLKPVDDQVQPMMVVLRFWQEDIFKNISDTIGRLDQSCFARLATSISIPHGRIR
;
A
#
# COMPACT_ATOMS: atom_id res chain seq x y z
N MET A 1 25.82 -5.81 7.73
CA MET A 1 25.17 -4.49 7.80
C MET A 1 24.60 -4.35 9.20
N ASP A 2 24.54 -3.14 9.76
CA ASP A 2 23.86 -2.94 11.06
C ASP A 2 22.37 -3.25 10.88
N ARG A 3 21.84 -4.23 11.61
CA ARG A 3 20.45 -4.68 11.48
C ARG A 3 19.45 -3.58 11.80
N ALA A 4 19.79 -2.65 12.69
CA ALA A 4 18.92 -1.51 12.98
C ALA A 4 18.76 -0.61 11.75
N LEU A 5 19.88 -0.34 11.06
CA LEU A 5 19.89 0.46 9.83
C LEU A 5 19.17 -0.25 8.68
N GLU A 6 19.44 -1.54 8.49
CA GLU A 6 18.75 -2.36 7.47
C GLU A 6 17.23 -2.40 7.71
N ASN A 7 16.80 -2.53 8.97
CA ASN A 7 15.39 -2.52 9.34
C ASN A 7 14.71 -1.18 8.96
N MET A 8 15.38 -0.06 9.22
CA MET A 8 14.89 1.27 8.84
C MET A 8 14.86 1.46 7.32
N GLN A 9 15.89 0.99 6.60
CA GLN A 9 15.95 1.05 5.14
C GLN A 9 14.80 0.26 4.51
N ASN A 10 14.60 -0.98 4.95
CA ASN A 10 13.53 -1.84 4.44
C ASN A 10 12.14 -1.29 4.75
N ALA A 11 11.93 -0.75 5.96
CA ALA A 11 10.69 -0.05 6.31
C ALA A 11 10.45 1.17 5.39
N GLY A 12 11.49 1.96 5.13
CA GLY A 12 11.43 3.10 4.22
C GLY A 12 11.07 2.70 2.79
N LEU A 13 11.69 1.63 2.26
CA LEU A 13 11.38 1.09 0.94
C LEU A 13 9.92 0.65 0.84
N ILE A 14 9.43 -0.14 1.80
CA ILE A 14 8.03 -0.57 1.86
C ILE A 14 7.10 0.64 1.89
N PHE A 15 7.41 1.65 2.71
CA PHE A 15 6.58 2.85 2.82
C PHE A 15 6.52 3.62 1.49
N MET A 16 7.66 3.84 0.84
CA MET A 16 7.72 4.49 -0.47
C MET A 16 6.93 3.72 -1.53
N PHE A 17 7.05 2.40 -1.59
CA PHE A 17 6.27 1.59 -2.52
C PHE A 17 4.76 1.63 -2.22
N SER A 18 4.36 1.74 -0.96
CA SER A 18 2.94 1.93 -0.63
C SER A 18 2.39 3.30 -1.09
N VAL A 19 3.21 4.36 -1.04
CA VAL A 19 2.84 5.68 -1.58
C VAL A 19 2.73 5.62 -3.10
N TRP A 20 3.64 4.90 -3.75
CA TRP A 20 3.60 4.67 -5.18
C TRP A 20 2.32 3.92 -5.61
N LEU A 21 1.95 2.82 -4.91
CA LEU A 21 0.68 2.12 -5.13
C LEU A 21 -0.54 3.04 -4.95
N GLN A 22 -0.52 3.94 -3.95
CA GLN A 22 -1.59 4.92 -3.76
C GLN A 22 -1.75 5.83 -4.99
N GLY A 23 -0.64 6.25 -5.60
CA GLY A 23 -0.65 7.02 -6.84
C GLY A 23 -1.30 6.26 -8.00
N GLN A 24 -0.95 4.98 -8.18
CA GLN A 24 -1.55 4.15 -9.21
C GLN A 24 -3.06 3.96 -9.01
N MET A 25 -3.50 3.70 -7.76
CA MET A 25 -4.92 3.59 -7.43
C MET A 25 -5.67 4.88 -7.76
N ALA A 26 -5.12 6.05 -7.40
CA ALA A 26 -5.71 7.33 -7.72
C ALA A 26 -5.85 7.53 -9.24
N ASP A 27 -4.80 7.23 -10.00
CA ASP A 27 -4.81 7.36 -11.46
C ASP A 27 -5.87 6.44 -12.10
N LEU A 28 -5.95 5.18 -11.65
CA LEU A 28 -6.98 4.23 -12.08
C LEU A 28 -8.41 4.70 -11.77
N ILE A 29 -8.65 5.21 -10.55
CA ILE A 29 -9.98 5.75 -10.18
C ILE A 29 -10.35 6.93 -11.07
N ILE A 30 -9.42 7.90 -11.25
CA ILE A 30 -9.67 9.10 -12.04
C ILE A 30 -10.04 8.71 -13.47
N LEU A 31 -9.24 7.83 -14.09
CA LEU A 31 -9.40 7.46 -15.49
C LEU A 31 -10.64 6.58 -15.72
N LYS A 32 -11.04 5.77 -14.74
CA LYS A 32 -12.32 5.04 -14.78
C LYS A 32 -13.52 5.98 -14.74
N ASN A 33 -13.47 7.01 -13.89
CA ASN A 33 -14.58 7.96 -13.70
C ASN A 33 -14.62 9.04 -14.79
N HIS A 34 -13.51 9.31 -15.47
CA HIS A 34 -13.36 10.36 -16.48
C HIS A 34 -12.74 9.77 -17.77
N PRO A 35 -13.45 8.87 -18.47
CA PRO A 35 -12.90 8.16 -19.63
C PRO A 35 -12.52 9.08 -20.79
N HIS A 36 -13.06 10.31 -20.86
CA HIS A 36 -12.68 11.31 -21.86
C HIS A 36 -11.23 11.79 -21.71
N LEU A 37 -10.60 11.60 -20.54
CA LEU A 37 -9.20 11.96 -20.30
C LEU A 37 -8.22 10.92 -20.85
N VAL A 38 -8.67 9.68 -21.06
CA VAL A 38 -7.81 8.56 -21.46
C VAL A 38 -7.06 8.83 -22.78
N PRO A 39 -7.69 9.32 -23.87
CA PRO A 39 -6.97 9.57 -25.12
C PRO A 39 -5.83 10.58 -24.98
N GLU A 40 -6.07 11.70 -24.29
CA GLU A 40 -5.03 12.72 -24.08
C GLU A 40 -3.92 12.22 -23.16
N PHE A 41 -4.30 11.49 -22.09
CA PHE A 41 -3.37 10.90 -21.15
C PHE A 41 -2.40 9.89 -21.80
N ILE A 42 -2.86 9.15 -22.82
CA ILE A 42 -2.03 8.18 -23.56
C ILE A 42 -1.21 8.88 -24.64
N ALA A 43 -1.79 9.83 -25.37
CA ALA A 43 -1.17 10.42 -26.55
C ALA A 43 0.09 11.25 -26.27
N LYS A 44 0.18 11.87 -25.08
CA LYS A 44 1.29 12.77 -24.70
C LYS A 44 2.00 12.26 -23.45
N PRO A 45 2.82 11.20 -23.56
CA PRO A 45 3.40 10.57 -22.38
C PRO A 45 4.27 11.48 -21.50
N GLU A 46 4.87 12.48 -22.11
CA GLU A 46 5.75 13.48 -21.53
C GLU A 46 5.03 14.60 -20.76
N ARG A 47 3.70 14.68 -20.82
CA ARG A 47 2.90 15.71 -20.14
C ARG A 47 1.69 15.10 -19.44
N VAL A 48 1.42 15.61 -18.24
CA VAL A 48 0.18 15.30 -17.54
C VAL A 48 -0.91 16.26 -18.05
N PRO A 49 -2.05 15.77 -18.58
CA PRO A 49 -3.16 16.63 -18.98
C PRO A 49 -3.61 17.52 -17.82
N HIS A 50 -3.95 18.77 -18.09
CA HIS A 50 -4.20 19.76 -17.03
C HIS A 50 -5.35 19.33 -16.10
N GLU A 51 -6.48 18.90 -16.67
CA GLU A 51 -7.63 18.42 -15.92
C GLU A 51 -7.28 17.18 -15.09
N PHE A 52 -6.55 16.23 -15.66
CA PHE A 52 -6.07 15.04 -14.94
C PHE A 52 -5.17 15.43 -13.77
N GLY A 53 -4.24 16.37 -13.97
CA GLY A 53 -3.36 16.88 -12.92
C GLY A 53 -4.11 17.54 -11.76
N GLN A 54 -5.17 18.31 -12.05
CA GLN A 54 -6.05 18.90 -11.03
C GLN A 54 -6.78 17.83 -10.21
N LEU A 55 -7.27 16.77 -10.86
CA LEU A 55 -7.90 15.65 -10.17
C LEU A 55 -6.88 14.90 -9.30
N ARG A 56 -5.68 14.64 -9.82
CA ARG A 56 -4.60 13.96 -9.09
C ARG A 56 -4.18 14.71 -7.83
N ALA A 57 -4.11 16.04 -7.88
CA ALA A 57 -3.80 16.88 -6.72
C ALA A 57 -4.79 16.67 -5.56
N LYS A 58 -6.08 16.47 -5.84
CA LYS A 58 -7.09 16.16 -4.81
C LYS A 58 -6.84 14.81 -4.12
N TYR A 59 -6.21 13.86 -4.80
CA TYR A 59 -5.87 12.57 -4.22
C TYR A 59 -4.59 12.60 -3.38
N TRP A 60 -3.70 13.58 -3.59
CA TRP A 60 -2.50 13.76 -2.77
C TRP A 60 -2.82 14.15 -1.33
N GLU A 61 -3.97 14.79 -1.11
CA GLU A 61 -4.46 15.17 0.21
C GLU A 61 -5.13 14.01 0.96
N LYS A 62 -5.51 12.94 0.24
CA LYS A 62 -6.21 11.79 0.82
C LYS A 62 -5.25 10.84 1.53
N GLN A 63 -5.73 10.22 2.61
CA GLN A 63 -4.99 9.12 3.24
C GLN A 63 -5.12 7.85 2.40
N PHE A 64 -4.14 6.96 2.48
CA PHE A 64 -4.17 5.67 1.77
C PHE A 64 -5.46 4.89 2.03
N GLY A 65 -5.96 4.91 3.28
CA GLY A 65 -7.20 4.24 3.65
C GLY A 65 -8.40 4.74 2.84
N ASP A 66 -8.48 6.04 2.60
CA ASP A 66 -9.56 6.66 1.82
C ASP A 66 -9.45 6.30 0.34
N VAL A 67 -8.24 6.43 -0.23
CA VAL A 67 -7.98 6.07 -1.63
C VAL A 67 -8.27 4.59 -1.89
N ARG A 68 -7.86 3.71 -0.97
CA ARG A 68 -8.12 2.27 -1.03
C ARG A 68 -9.61 1.96 -0.99
N ALA A 69 -10.35 2.58 -0.08
CA ALA A 69 -11.80 2.36 0.03
C ALA A 69 -12.53 2.79 -1.25
N GLU A 70 -12.17 3.94 -1.81
CA GLU A 70 -12.72 4.42 -3.07
C GLU A 70 -12.33 3.52 -4.25
N PHE A 71 -11.07 3.07 -4.31
CA PHE A 71 -10.58 2.13 -5.31
C PHE A 71 -11.41 0.84 -5.32
N LEU A 72 -11.59 0.22 -4.15
CA LEU A 72 -12.37 -1.00 -4.00
C LEU A 72 -13.84 -0.80 -4.36
N ALA A 73 -14.41 0.38 -4.11
CA ALA A 73 -15.78 0.70 -4.52
C ALA A 73 -15.91 0.85 -6.04
N VAL A 74 -14.97 1.55 -6.67
CA VAL A 74 -14.97 1.82 -8.12
C VAL A 74 -14.74 0.53 -8.93
N PHE A 75 -13.88 -0.35 -8.45
CA PHE A 75 -13.53 -1.61 -9.11
C PHE A 75 -14.12 -2.85 -8.42
N ALA A 76 -15.22 -2.71 -7.67
CA ALA A 76 -15.80 -3.78 -6.85
C ALA A 76 -16.12 -5.08 -7.62
N LYS A 77 -16.39 -4.97 -8.94
CA LYS A 77 -16.69 -6.12 -9.81
C LYS A 77 -15.44 -6.75 -10.42
N ASP A 78 -14.33 -6.00 -10.44
CA ASP A 78 -13.12 -6.35 -11.15
C ASP A 78 -11.99 -6.73 -10.19
N VAL A 79 -12.09 -6.39 -8.90
CA VAL A 79 -11.14 -6.77 -7.85
C VAL A 79 -11.60 -8.06 -7.17
N THR A 80 -10.70 -9.03 -7.10
CA THR A 80 -10.91 -10.30 -6.40
C THR A 80 -10.77 -10.14 -4.89
N ALA A 81 -11.29 -11.11 -4.13
CA ALA A 81 -11.15 -11.11 -2.67
C ALA A 81 -9.68 -11.18 -2.21
N GLU A 82 -8.83 -11.89 -2.95
CA GLU A 82 -7.38 -11.99 -2.68
C GLU A 82 -6.68 -10.64 -2.88
N GLU A 83 -6.96 -9.95 -3.99
CA GLU A 83 -6.39 -8.62 -4.26
C GLU A 83 -6.87 -7.57 -3.23
N ALA A 84 -8.12 -7.66 -2.79
CA ALA A 84 -8.64 -6.80 -1.72
C ALA A 84 -7.94 -7.07 -0.38
N ALA A 85 -7.63 -8.35 -0.08
CA ALA A 85 -6.87 -8.73 1.11
C ALA A 85 -5.41 -8.26 1.03
N ASP A 86 -4.77 -8.37 -0.15
CA ASP A 86 -3.43 -7.84 -0.40
C ASP A 86 -3.38 -6.31 -0.17
N LEU A 87 -4.40 -5.56 -0.61
CA LEU A 87 -4.52 -4.12 -0.34
C LEU A 87 -4.70 -3.79 1.15
N GLU A 88 -5.49 -4.58 1.88
CA GLU A 88 -5.64 -4.44 3.33
C GLU A 88 -4.31 -4.72 4.05
N HIS A 89 -3.58 -5.75 3.62
CA HIS A 89 -2.27 -6.07 4.16
C HIS A 89 -1.29 -4.90 3.98
N VAL A 90 -1.20 -4.33 2.76
CA VAL A 90 -0.35 -3.16 2.51
C VAL A 90 -0.79 -1.95 3.34
N TYR A 91 -2.10 -1.70 3.47
CA TYR A 91 -2.63 -0.63 4.33
C TYR A 91 -2.17 -0.78 5.78
N HIS A 92 -2.30 -1.98 6.35
CA HIS A 92 -1.88 -2.23 7.73
C HIS A 92 -0.38 -2.08 7.90
N VAL A 93 0.44 -2.63 6.98
CA VAL A 93 1.90 -2.49 7.03
C VAL A 93 2.34 -1.03 6.96
N ARG A 94 1.79 -0.27 6.00
CA ARG A 94 2.04 1.18 5.89
C ARG A 94 1.68 1.91 7.18
N ASN A 95 0.52 1.60 7.75
CA ASN A 95 0.04 2.23 8.97
C ASN A 95 0.92 1.86 10.18
N MET A 96 1.39 0.62 10.26
CA MET A 96 2.33 0.19 11.31
C MET A 96 3.65 0.96 11.20
N ILE A 97 4.23 1.07 10.00
CA ILE A 97 5.47 1.82 9.76
C ILE A 97 5.30 3.29 10.15
N GLY A 98 4.22 3.94 9.70
CA GLY A 98 3.95 5.36 9.96
C GLY A 98 3.73 5.72 11.44
N HIS A 99 3.46 4.72 12.29
CA HIS A 99 3.20 4.91 13.72
C HIS A 99 4.14 4.11 14.62
N ALA A 100 5.22 3.56 14.07
CA ALA A 100 6.15 2.76 14.83
C ALA A 100 7.14 3.64 15.63
N HIS A 101 7.49 3.17 16.82
CA HIS A 101 8.61 3.66 17.58
C HIS A 101 9.91 3.08 17.02
N VAL A 102 10.79 3.98 16.58
CA VAL A 102 12.11 3.68 16.02
C VAL A 102 13.19 3.93 17.05
N SER A 103 14.18 3.05 17.14
CA SER A 103 15.38 3.24 17.97
C SER A 103 16.59 2.68 17.24
N ILE A 104 17.67 3.46 17.15
CA ILE A 104 18.94 3.02 16.56
C ILE A 104 19.62 1.97 17.46
N GLY A 105 19.27 1.91 18.75
CA GLY A 105 19.80 0.92 19.69
C GLY A 105 19.12 -0.45 19.63
N ARG A 106 18.15 -0.66 18.73
CA ARG A 106 17.40 -1.92 18.57
C ARG A 106 17.37 -2.33 17.11
N ASP A 107 17.44 -3.62 16.86
CA ASP A 107 17.31 -4.20 15.53
C ASP A 107 15.84 -4.33 15.06
N TYR A 108 14.87 -3.78 15.79
CA TYR A 108 13.45 -3.84 15.44
C TYR A 108 12.73 -2.53 15.75
N MET A 109 11.60 -2.33 15.08
CA MET A 109 10.66 -1.25 15.41
C MET A 109 9.51 -1.80 16.24
N LEU A 110 8.88 -0.94 17.04
CA LEU A 110 7.74 -1.33 17.87
C LEU A 110 6.50 -0.59 17.42
N TYR A 111 5.42 -1.31 17.15
CA TYR A 111 4.12 -0.72 16.89
C TYR A 111 3.13 -1.12 17.98
N ARG A 112 2.37 -0.13 18.45
CA ARG A 112 1.26 -0.34 19.39
C ARG A 112 -0.06 -0.12 18.66
N PRO A 113 -0.90 -1.16 18.48
CA PRO A 113 -2.24 -1.00 17.95
C PRO A 113 -3.10 -0.10 18.86
N ALA A 114 -3.87 0.79 18.26
CA ALA A 114 -4.80 1.64 19.00
C ALA A 114 -6.13 0.90 19.28
N GLY A 115 -6.07 -0.12 20.15
CA GLY A 115 -7.23 -0.87 20.66
C GLY A 115 -7.45 -2.27 20.07
N GLU A 116 -8.24 -3.10 20.75
CA GLU A 116 -8.43 -4.54 20.48
C GLU A 116 -8.89 -4.85 19.04
N LYS A 117 -9.72 -3.99 18.45
CA LYS A 117 -10.22 -4.21 17.07
C LYS A 117 -9.11 -4.11 16.04
N LYS A 118 -8.21 -3.13 16.18
CA LYS A 118 -7.04 -2.98 15.30
C LYS A 118 -6.00 -4.06 15.56
N GLU A 119 -5.87 -4.47 16.81
CA GLU A 119 -5.01 -5.58 17.22
C GLU A 119 -5.40 -6.89 16.51
N LYS A 120 -6.68 -7.29 16.58
CA LYS A 120 -7.17 -8.50 15.89
C LYS A 120 -6.98 -8.45 14.37
N ALA A 121 -7.20 -7.29 13.76
CA ALA A 121 -7.01 -7.10 12.32
C ALA A 121 -5.53 -7.29 11.92
N ILE A 122 -4.60 -6.73 12.70
CA ILE A 122 -3.15 -6.85 12.45
C ILE A 122 -2.66 -8.28 12.67
N VAL A 123 -3.10 -8.95 13.75
CA VAL A 123 -2.77 -10.36 14.02
C VAL A 123 -3.20 -11.25 12.85
N SER A 124 -4.41 -11.04 12.34
CA SER A 124 -4.92 -11.77 11.18
C SER A 124 -4.14 -11.46 9.90
N ALA A 125 -3.83 -10.20 9.62
CA ALA A 125 -3.17 -9.79 8.39
C ALA A 125 -1.69 -10.24 8.32
N LEU A 126 -1.00 -10.23 9.46
CA LEU A 126 0.40 -10.62 9.56
C LEU A 126 0.61 -12.10 9.93
N ASN A 127 -0.48 -12.86 10.11
CA ASN A 127 -0.45 -14.25 10.57
C ASN A 127 0.40 -14.44 11.86
N LEU A 128 0.25 -13.51 12.81
CA LEU A 128 1.01 -13.54 14.06
C LEU A 128 0.41 -14.61 14.99
N LYS A 129 1.25 -15.50 15.52
CA LYS A 129 0.80 -16.45 16.54
C LYS A 129 0.67 -15.71 17.89
N PRO A 130 -0.46 -15.83 18.61
CA PRO A 130 -0.55 -15.38 19.99
C PRO A 130 0.52 -16.08 20.83
N VAL A 131 1.14 -15.35 21.75
CA VAL A 131 2.08 -15.91 22.72
C VAL A 131 1.41 -15.82 24.08
N ASP A 132 1.41 -16.89 24.87
CA ASP A 132 0.98 -16.84 26.26
C ASP A 132 1.90 -15.87 27.03
N ASP A 133 1.33 -15.04 27.93
CA ASP A 133 1.99 -13.89 28.60
C ASP A 133 2.32 -12.67 27.71
N GLN A 134 1.39 -12.25 26.84
CA GLN A 134 1.53 -10.96 26.17
C GLN A 134 1.42 -9.78 27.14
N VAL A 135 2.41 -8.89 27.07
CA VAL A 135 2.36 -7.57 27.73
C VAL A 135 1.10 -6.84 27.26
N GLN A 136 0.26 -6.40 28.20
CA GLN A 136 -0.85 -5.50 27.88
C GLN A 136 -0.37 -4.05 27.97
N PRO A 137 -0.53 -3.25 26.90
CA PRO A 137 -1.14 -3.59 25.60
C PRO A 137 -0.16 -4.27 24.63
N MET A 138 -0.71 -5.07 23.71
CA MET A 138 0.08 -5.83 22.71
C MET A 138 1.04 -4.90 21.96
N MET A 139 2.33 -5.26 21.96
CA MET A 139 3.34 -4.62 21.12
C MET A 139 3.72 -5.55 19.98
N VAL A 140 3.61 -5.05 18.75
CA VAL A 140 4.04 -5.75 17.55
C VAL A 140 5.49 -5.40 17.28
N VAL A 141 6.35 -6.43 17.20
CA VAL A 141 7.77 -6.30 16.88
C VAL A 141 7.93 -6.39 15.36
N LEU A 142 8.41 -5.31 14.74
CA LEU A 142 8.61 -5.22 13.29
C LEU A 142 10.09 -5.43 12.96
N ARG A 143 10.38 -6.57 12.32
CA ARG A 143 11.73 -7.02 11.93
C ARG A 143 11.84 -7.10 10.41
N PHE A 144 11.73 -5.97 9.73
CA PHE A 144 11.90 -5.86 8.29
C PHE A 144 13.32 -6.19 7.79
N TRP A 145 14.33 -6.31 8.65
CA TRP A 145 15.62 -6.91 8.26
C TRP A 145 15.52 -8.43 8.03
N GLN A 146 14.45 -9.09 8.48
CA GLN A 146 14.22 -10.50 8.14
C GLN A 146 13.79 -10.58 6.68
N GLU A 147 14.62 -11.26 5.88
CA GLU A 147 14.46 -11.35 4.43
C GLU A 147 13.07 -11.85 4.05
N ASP A 148 12.57 -12.91 4.69
CA ASP A 148 11.25 -13.47 4.40
C ASP A 148 10.11 -12.46 4.62
N ILE A 149 10.18 -11.64 5.68
CA ILE A 149 9.16 -10.63 5.98
C ILE A 149 9.20 -9.54 4.89
N PHE A 150 10.38 -8.99 4.63
CA PHE A 150 10.55 -7.94 3.62
C PHE A 150 10.14 -8.43 2.21
N LYS A 151 10.56 -9.65 1.87
CA LYS A 151 10.26 -10.28 0.58
C LYS A 151 8.75 -10.51 0.44
N ASN A 152 8.07 -11.07 1.45
CA ASN A 152 6.63 -11.31 1.38
C ASN A 152 5.83 -10.01 1.17
N ILE A 153 6.20 -8.93 1.85
CA ILE A 153 5.57 -7.62 1.67
C ILE A 153 5.86 -7.07 0.27
N SER A 154 7.12 -7.17 -0.18
CA SER A 154 7.53 -6.71 -1.52
C SER A 154 6.84 -7.50 -2.64
N ASP A 155 6.71 -8.81 -2.48
CA ASP A 155 5.99 -9.69 -3.41
C ASP A 155 4.50 -9.34 -3.45
N THR A 156 3.90 -9.02 -2.29
CA THR A 156 2.49 -8.57 -2.21
C THR A 156 2.29 -7.26 -2.98
N ILE A 157 3.18 -6.29 -2.78
CA ILE A 157 3.16 -5.04 -3.55
C ILE A 157 3.36 -5.31 -5.06
N GLY A 158 4.29 -6.20 -5.39
CA GLY A 158 4.56 -6.62 -6.77
C GLY A 158 3.37 -7.29 -7.44
N ARG A 159 2.62 -8.15 -6.73
CA ARG A 159 1.38 -8.76 -7.24
C ARG A 159 0.31 -7.72 -7.53
N LEU A 160 0.12 -6.76 -6.62
CA LEU A 160 -0.84 -5.67 -6.82
C LEU A 160 -0.52 -4.84 -8.07
N ASP A 161 0.73 -4.41 -8.23
CA ASP A 161 1.21 -3.67 -9.41
C ASP A 161 1.10 -4.52 -10.69
N GLN A 162 1.80 -5.65 -10.75
CA GLN A 162 1.97 -6.41 -12.00
C GLN A 162 0.74 -7.22 -12.42
N SER A 163 -0.14 -7.60 -11.48
CA SER A 163 -1.31 -8.44 -11.80
C SER A 163 -2.61 -7.65 -11.71
N CYS A 164 -2.92 -7.08 -10.54
CA CYS A 164 -4.18 -6.36 -10.33
C CYS A 164 -4.23 -5.07 -11.16
N PHE A 165 -3.28 -4.15 -10.95
CA PHE A 165 -3.33 -2.83 -11.57
C PHE A 165 -3.06 -2.89 -13.07
N ALA A 166 -2.17 -3.78 -13.52
CA ALA A 166 -1.98 -4.06 -14.95
C ALA A 166 -3.29 -4.49 -15.64
N ARG A 167 -4.02 -5.43 -15.04
CA ARG A 167 -5.30 -5.93 -15.55
C ARG A 167 -6.38 -4.85 -15.54
N LEU A 168 -6.48 -4.08 -14.46
CA LEU A 168 -7.46 -3.00 -14.36
C LEU A 168 -7.16 -1.86 -15.32
N ALA A 169 -5.89 -1.46 -15.49
CA ALA A 169 -5.47 -0.48 -16.49
C ALA A 169 -5.88 -0.92 -17.90
N THR A 170 -5.63 -2.20 -18.23
CA THR A 170 -6.04 -2.78 -19.51
C THR A 170 -7.55 -2.74 -19.70
N SER A 171 -8.33 -3.00 -18.65
CA SER A 171 -9.82 -2.96 -18.71
C SER A 171 -10.38 -1.57 -19.01
N ILE A 172 -9.61 -0.51 -18.77
CA ILE A 172 -9.95 0.88 -19.09
C ILE A 172 -9.12 1.44 -20.25
N SER A 173 -8.53 0.56 -21.05
CA SER A 173 -7.75 0.88 -22.27
C SER A 173 -6.50 1.72 -22.01
N ILE A 174 -5.87 1.56 -20.84
CA ILE A 174 -4.65 2.29 -20.45
C ILE A 174 -3.46 1.32 -20.39
N PRO A 175 -2.34 1.62 -21.06
CA PRO A 175 -1.12 0.84 -20.89
C PRO A 175 -0.63 0.92 -19.45
N HIS A 176 -0.35 -0.22 -18.82
CA HIS A 176 0.06 -0.26 -17.41
C HIS A 176 1.23 0.69 -17.09
N GLY A 177 2.23 0.79 -17.97
CA GLY A 177 3.36 1.70 -17.79
C GLY A 177 3.01 3.19 -17.73
N ARG A 178 1.78 3.60 -18.03
CA ARG A 178 1.32 5.00 -17.92
C ARG A 178 0.89 5.39 -16.51
N ILE A 179 0.56 4.42 -15.66
CA ILE A 179 0.16 4.66 -14.26
C ILE A 179 1.27 4.32 -13.26
N ARG A 180 2.44 3.88 -13.74
CA ARG A 180 3.63 3.57 -12.92
C ARG A 180 4.52 4.79 -12.72
#